data_AF-A0A723VXK9-F1
#
_entry.id   AF-A0A723VXK9-F1
#
_cell.length_a   1.000
_cell.length_b   1.000
_cell.length_c   1.000
_cell.angle_alpha   90.00
_cell.angle_beta   90.00
_cell.angle_gamma   90.00
#
_symmetry.space_group_name_H-M   'P 1'
#
loop_
_entity.id
_entity.type
_entity.pdbx_description
1 polymer ?
#
loop_
_entity_poly.entity_id
_entity_poly.type
_entity_poly.pdbx_seq_one_letter_code
_entity_poly.pdbx_strand_id
1 'polypeptide(L)' 'FFAEPHPQVVEVLGTALMQVLVEQREPSREALIEMIQVLWQEEDVDLAVELAIDVLTLPKE' A
#
# COMPACT_ATOMS: atom_id res chain seq x y z
N PHE A 1 -4.85 1.35 -16.20
CA PHE A 1 -5.54 0.64 -15.10
C PHE A 1 -5.58 -0.85 -15.45
N PHE A 2 -5.21 -1.74 -14.52
CA PHE A 2 -5.27 -3.18 -14.77
C PHE A 2 -6.72 -3.68 -14.69
N ALA A 3 -7.08 -4.71 -15.46
CA ALA A 3 -8.42 -5.30 -15.45
C ALA A 3 -8.74 -5.99 -14.10
N GLU A 4 -7.71 -6.49 -13.42
CA GLU A 4 -7.75 -7.06 -12.07
C GLU A 4 -6.49 -6.62 -11.32
N PRO A 5 -6.56 -6.42 -9.98
CA PRO A 5 -5.39 -6.00 -9.22
C PRO A 5 -4.32 -7.10 -9.18
N HIS A 6 -3.07 -6.73 -9.42
CA HIS A 6 -1.94 -7.66 -9.42
C HIS A 6 -1.77 -8.28 -8.01
N PRO A 7 -1.61 -9.61 -7.87
CA PRO A 7 -1.59 -10.27 -6.55
C PRO A 7 -0.60 -9.67 -5.55
N GLN A 8 0.60 -9.30 -6.00
CA GLN A 8 1.63 -8.68 -5.15
C GLN A 8 1.21 -7.28 -4.65
N VAL A 9 0.51 -6.49 -5.47
CA VAL A 9 0.00 -5.18 -5.06
C VAL A 9 -1.10 -5.35 -4.00
N VAL A 10 -1.95 -6.36 -4.16
CA VAL A 10 -2.97 -6.71 -3.16
C VAL A 10 -2.31 -7.16 -1.85
N GLU A 11 -1.22 -7.92 -1.91
CA GLU A 11 -0.48 -8.38 -0.74
C GLU A 11 0.16 -7.22 0.03
N VAL A 12 0.79 -6.26 -0.67
CA VAL A 12 1.35 -5.05 -0.05
C VAL A 12 0.25 -4.24 0.65
N LEU A 13 -0.84 -3.95 -0.06
CA LEU A 13 -1.97 -3.19 0.49
C LEU A 13 -2.64 -3.90 1.66
N GLY A 14 -2.85 -5.22 1.53
CA GLY A 14 -3.45 -6.06 2.56
C GLY A 14 -2.60 -6.10 3.82
N THR A 15 -1.29 -6.26 3.68
CA THR A 15 -0.36 -6.28 4.81
C THR A 15 -0.33 -4.93 5.53
N ALA A 16 -0.23 -3.82 4.79
CA ALA A 16 -0.27 -2.48 5.37
C ALA A 16 -1.59 -2.21 6.11
N LEU A 17 -2.72 -2.58 5.51
CA LEU A 17 -4.04 -2.47 6.15
C LEU A 17 -4.10 -3.28 7.45
N MET A 18 -3.61 -4.52 7.44
CA MET A 18 -3.61 -5.35 8.65
C MET A 18 -2.77 -4.71 9.76
N GLN A 19 -1.62 -4.11 9.46
CA GLN A 19 -0.82 -3.41 10.47
C GLN A 19 -1.54 -2.18 11.04
N VAL A 20 -2.14 -1.35 10.18
CA VAL A 20 -2.91 -0.17 10.63
C VAL A 20 -4.06 -0.57 11.57
N LEU A 21 -4.76 -1.66 11.25
CA LEU A 21 -5.84 -2.18 12.10
C LEU A 21 -5.33 -2.76 13.43
N VAL A 22 -4.20 -3.46 13.42
CA VAL A 22 -3.54 -3.96 14.65
C VAL A 22 -3.13 -2.80 15.56
N GLU A 23 -2.65 -1.69 14.99
CA GLU A 23 -2.33 -0.46 15.71
C GLU A 23 -3.57 0.34 16.14
N GLN A 24 -4.79 -0.12 15.80
CA GLN A 24 -6.05 0.57 16.06
C GLN A 24 -6.11 1.99 15.49
N ARG A 25 -5.38 2.24 14.40
CA ARG A 25 -5.41 3.50 13.65
C ARG A 25 -6.51 3.48 12.61
N GLU A 26 -7.01 4.66 12.24
CA GLU A 26 -7.95 4.78 11.13
C GLU A 26 -7.26 4.41 9.81
N PRO A 27 -7.83 3.50 8.99
CA PRO A 27 -7.25 3.07 7.72
C PRO A 27 -7.49 4.10 6.60
N SER A 28 -6.92 5.29 6.77
CA SER A 28 -6.93 6.32 5.74
C SER A 28 -5.91 6.01 4.64
N ARG A 29 -6.08 6.67 3.49
CA ARG A 29 -5.14 6.60 2.36
C ARG A 29 -3.72 6.97 2.81
N GLU A 30 -3.60 8.03 3.59
CA GLU A 30 -2.34 8.54 4.13
C GLU A 30 -1.72 7.55 5.13
N ALA A 31 -2.53 6.99 6.03
CA ALA A 31 -2.05 5.99 7.00
C ALA A 31 -1.54 4.72 6.31
N LEU A 32 -2.18 4.28 5.22
CA LEU A 32 -1.74 3.14 4.43
C LEU A 32 -0.44 3.44 3.67
N ILE A 33 -0.31 4.62 3.05
CA ILE A 33 0.94 5.04 2.38
C ILE A 33 2.10 5.07 3.38
N GLU A 34 1.89 5.70 4.54
CA GLU A 34 2.90 5.74 5.61
C GLU A 34 3.28 4.34 6.07
N MET A 35 2.30 3.46 6.30
CA MET A 35 2.57 2.09 6.75
C MET A 35 3.35 1.28 5.71
N ILE A 36 3.03 1.43 4.41
CA ILE A 36 3.79 0.80 3.33
C ILE A 36 5.25 1.30 3.35
N GLN A 37 5.46 2.61 3.49
CA GLN A 37 6.81 3.17 3.56
C GLN A 37 7.59 2.72 4.79
N VAL A 38 6.94 2.45 5.93
CA VAL A 38 7.57 1.92 7.15
C VAL A 38 7.92 0.44 6.99
N LEU A 39 7.04 -0.35 6.38
CA LEU A 39 7.22 -1.80 6.24
C LEU A 39 8.27 -2.19 5.18
N TRP A 40 8.42 -1.39 4.13
CA TRP A 40 9.35 -1.65 3.02
C TRP A 40 10.48 -0.61 2.94
N GLN A 41 11.15 -0.36 4.06
CA GLN A 41 12.36 0.48 4.12
C GLN A 41 13.56 -0.33 3.56
N GLU A 42 13.99 -0.15 2.30
CA GLU A 42 15.40 -0.33 1.82
C GLU A 42 15.57 -0.13 0.29
N GLU A 43 16.84 -0.03 -0.17
CA GLU A 43 17.34 0.48 -1.47
C GLU A 43 16.79 -0.18 -2.75
N ASP A 44 16.08 -1.31 -2.64
CA ASP A 44 15.53 -2.08 -3.78
C ASP A 44 14.03 -2.28 -3.59
N VAL A 45 13.28 -1.17 -3.67
CA VAL A 45 11.82 -1.18 -3.53
C VAL A 45 11.22 -1.95 -4.71
N ASP A 46 10.56 -3.07 -4.42
CA ASP A 46 9.85 -3.89 -5.40
C ASP A 46 8.80 -3.03 -6.14
N LEU A 47 8.68 -3.19 -7.47
CA LEU A 47 7.67 -2.53 -8.30
C LEU A 47 6.25 -2.65 -7.71
N ALA A 48 5.94 -3.75 -7.02
CA ALA A 48 4.65 -3.93 -6.35
C ALA A 48 4.39 -2.89 -5.24
N VAL A 49 5.43 -2.46 -4.53
CA VAL A 49 5.36 -1.43 -3.48
C VAL A 49 5.12 -0.06 -4.09
N GLU A 50 5.86 0.29 -5.15
CA GLU A 50 5.64 1.54 -5.89
C GLU A 50 4.21 1.61 -6.44
N LEU A 51 3.74 0.55 -7.10
CA LEU A 51 2.39 0.48 -7.65
C LEU A 51 1.31 0.55 -6.57
N ALA A 52 1.55 -0.02 -5.38
CA ALA A 52 0.61 0.09 -4.26
C ALA A 52 0.47 1.55 -3.79
N ILE A 53 1.59 2.29 -3.71
CA ILE A 53 1.58 3.73 -3.39
C ILE A 53 0.87 4.51 -4.50
N ASP A 54 1.12 4.20 -5.77
CA ASP A 54 0.46 4.87 -6.89
C ASP A 54 -1.05 4.67 -6.87
N VAL A 55 -1.54 3.45 -6.62
CA VAL A 55 -2.98 3.17 -6.45
C VAL A 55 -3.61 4.03 -5.35
N LEU A 56 -2.87 4.24 -4.26
CA LEU A 56 -3.29 5.11 -3.16
C LEU A 56 -3.07 6.59 -3.44
N THR A 57 -2.28 7.00 -4.44
CA THR A 57 -2.00 8.43 -4.70
C THR A 57 -2.88 8.97 -5.82
N LEU A 58 -3.22 8.13 -6.81
CA LEU A 58 -3.99 8.55 -7.97
C LEU A 58 -5.40 9.04 -7.55
N PRO A 59 -5.84 10.22 -8.06
CA PRO A 59 -7.20 10.68 -7.85
C PRO A 59 -8.18 9.69 -8.49
N LYS A 60 -9.33 9.48 -7.85
CA LYS A 60 -10.43 8.79 -8.53
C LYS A 60 -10.93 9.74 -9.62
N GLU A 61 -10.88 9.29 -10.87
CA GLU A 61 -11.54 9.97 -12.00
C GLU A 61 -13.03 10.21 -11.71
#